data_AF-A0A2U3AL28-F1
#
_entry.id   AF-A0A2U3AL28-F1
#
_cell.length_a   1.000
_cell.length_b   1.000
_cell.length_c   1.000
_cell.angle_alpha   90.00
_cell.angle_beta   90.00
_cell.angle_gamma   90.00
#
_symmetry.space_group_name_H-M   'P 1'
#
loop_
_entity.id
_entity.type
_entity.pdbx_description
1 polymer ?
#
loop_
_entity_poly.entity_id
_entity_poly.type
_entity_poly.pdbx_seq_one_letter_code
_entity_poly.pdbx_strand_id
1 'polypeptide(L)' 'MSKSSIKMVLLRLVAIILLVLVAMIVGSMIGYGVIGDGDAMDVLKPATWTHVFDMMDGTQDK' A
#
# COMPACT_ATOMS: atom_id res chain seq x y z
N MET A 1 -6.99 -37.23 -6.18
CA MET A 1 -6.82 -35.80 -6.51
C MET A 1 -5.47 -35.35 -5.99
N SER A 2 -4.50 -35.12 -6.89
CA SER A 2 -3.08 -34.94 -6.53
C SER A 2 -2.83 -33.57 -5.89
N LYS A 3 -2.31 -33.58 -4.65
CA LYS A 3 -2.02 -32.38 -3.82
C LYS A 3 -1.01 -31.41 -4.47
N SER A 4 -0.31 -31.85 -5.51
CA SER A 4 0.72 -31.07 -6.22
C SER A 4 0.15 -29.91 -7.04
N SER A 5 -1.11 -29.99 -7.49
CA SER A 5 -1.74 -28.91 -8.29
C SER A 5 -2.04 -27.67 -7.45
N ILE A 6 -2.34 -27.83 -6.16
CA ILE A 6 -2.68 -26.72 -5.24
C ILE A 6 -1.45 -25.87 -4.92
N LYS A 7 -0.27 -26.48 -4.77
CA LYS A 7 0.97 -25.74 -4.49
C LYS A 7 1.33 -24.74 -5.60
N MET A 8 1.09 -25.10 -6.86
CA MET A 8 1.28 -24.20 -8.01
C MET A 8 0.30 -23.02 -7.99
N VAL A 9 -0.95 -23.24 -7.61
CA VAL A 9 -1.96 -22.18 -7.50
C VAL A 9 -1.66 -21.24 -6.34
N LEU A 10 -1.28 -21.76 -5.17
CA LEU A 10 -0.90 -20.95 -4.01
C LEU A 10 0.32 -20.07 -4.30
N LEU A 11 1.35 -20.61 -4.96
CA LEU A 11 2.52 -19.83 -5.36
C LEU A 11 2.12 -18.66 -6.28
N ARG A 12 1.25 -18.94 -7.24
CA ARG A 12 0.72 -17.91 -8.15
C ARG A 12 -0.11 -16.87 -7.40
N LEU A 13 -0.93 -17.29 -6.44
CA LEU A 13 -1.74 -16.40 -5.62
C LEU A 13 -0.86 -15.47 -4.77
N VAL A 14 0.19 -16.01 -4.14
CA VAL A 14 1.16 -15.21 -3.37
C VAL A 14 1.87 -14.20 -4.27
N ALA A 15 2.26 -14.60 -5.49
CA ALA A 15 2.88 -13.68 -6.45
C ALA A 15 1.94 -12.53 -6.84
N ILE A 16 0.65 -12.81 -7.05
CA ILE A 16 -0.36 -11.79 -7.34
C ILE A 16 -0.54 -10.85 -6.13
N ILE A 17 -0.63 -11.38 -4.92
CA ILE A 17 -0.75 -10.58 -3.69
C ILE A 17 0.47 -9.65 -3.54
N LEU A 18 1.67 -10.16 -3.78
CA LEU A 18 2.89 -9.34 -3.76
C LEU A 18 2.86 -8.24 -4.83
N LEU A 19 2.41 -8.54 -6.05
CA LEU A 19 2.25 -7.54 -7.10
C LEU A 19 1.24 -6.46 -6.72
N VAL A 20 0.13 -6.83 -6.09
CA VAL A 20 -0.86 -5.87 -5.58
C VAL A 20 -0.26 -4.99 -4.49
N LEU A 21 0.49 -5.56 -3.54
CA LEU A 21 1.16 -4.78 -2.50
C LEU A 21 2.17 -3.79 -3.09
N VAL A 22 2.96 -4.21 -4.08
CA VAL A 22 3.87 -3.31 -4.80
C VAL A 22 3.10 -2.22 -5.52
N ALA A 23 2.00 -2.56 -6.21
CA ALA A 23 1.16 -1.58 -6.89
C ALA A 23 0.52 -0.59 -5.91
N MET A 24 0.14 -1.02 -4.71
CA MET A 24 -0.36 -0.13 -3.66
C MET A 24 0.72 0.83 -3.17
N ILE A 25 1.95 0.36 -2.95
CA ILE A 25 3.08 1.21 -2.55
C ILE A 25 3.38 2.22 -3.66
N VAL A 26 3.49 1.77 -4.91
CA VAL A 26 3.77 2.68 -6.04
C VAL A 26 2.61 3.67 -6.24
N GLY A 27 1.37 3.21 -6.15
CA GLY A 27 0.19 4.05 -6.26
C GLY A 27 0.11 5.11 -5.15
N SER A 28 0.46 4.74 -3.91
CA SER A 28 0.50 5.67 -2.79
C SER A 28 1.69 6.63 -2.86
N MET A 29 2.85 6.18 -3.35
CA MET A 29 4.00 7.05 -3.67
C MET A 29 3.62 8.11 -4.71
N ILE A 30 2.90 7.72 -5.77
CA ILE A 30 2.40 8.65 -6.79
C ILE A 30 1.33 9.57 -6.19
N GLY A 31 0.37 9.05 -5.42
CA GLY A 31 -0.70 9.86 -4.82
C GLY A 31 -0.18 10.88 -3.81
N TYR A 32 0.64 10.44 -2.85
CA TYR A 32 1.23 11.33 -1.84
C TYR A 32 2.27 12.28 -2.44
N GLY A 33 3.10 11.78 -3.37
CA GLY A 33 4.20 12.55 -3.94
C GLY A 33 3.79 13.53 -5.03
N VAL A 34 2.95 13.11 -5.96
CA VAL A 34 2.57 13.92 -7.13
C VAL A 34 1.34 14.78 -6.86
N ILE A 35 0.38 14.27 -6.08
CA ILE A 35 -0.86 15.00 -5.77
C ILE A 35 -0.76 15.69 -4.39
N GLY A 36 -0.05 15.09 -3.43
CA GLY A 36 -0.01 15.53 -2.03
C GLY A 36 1.12 16.48 -1.62
N ASP A 37 1.96 16.93 -2.55
CA ASP A 37 3.13 17.82 -2.30
C ASP A 37 4.15 17.29 -1.26
N GLY A 38 4.05 16.00 -0.88
CA GLY A 38 4.95 15.34 0.05
C GLY A 38 6.06 14.55 -0.65
N ASP A 39 7.07 14.08 0.08
CA ASP A 39 8.10 13.24 -0.52
C ASP A 39 7.56 11.82 -0.76
N ALA A 40 7.70 11.30 -1.99
CA ALA A 40 7.22 9.95 -2.34
C ALA A 40 7.81 8.85 -1.45
N MET A 41 9.01 9.04 -0.90
CA MET A 41 9.65 8.08 0.03
C MET A 41 9.00 8.06 1.42
N ASP A 42 8.27 9.12 1.79
CA ASP A 42 7.65 9.24 3.11
C ASP A 42 6.48 8.29 3.29
N VAL A 43 5.92 7.74 2.21
CA VAL A 43 4.83 6.75 2.28
C VAL A 43 5.26 5.45 2.97
N LEU A 44 6.57 5.18 3.04
CA LEU A 44 7.14 4.07 3.80
C LEU A 44 7.30 4.39 5.30
N LYS A 45 7.21 5.66 5.70
CA LYS A 45 7.33 6.08 7.10
C LYS A 45 5.98 5.91 7.80
N PRO A 46 5.93 5.28 8.98
CA PRO A 46 4.69 5.15 9.76
C PRO A 46 4.06 6.51 10.12
N ALA A 47 4.88 7.55 10.30
CA ALA A 47 4.42 8.91 10.63
C ALA A 47 3.51 9.52 9.56
N THR A 48 3.74 9.19 8.28
CA THR A 48 2.91 9.66 7.16
C THR A 48 1.51 9.09 7.21
N TRP A 49 1.39 7.83 7.64
CA TRP A 49 0.08 7.21 7.84
C TRP A 49 -0.66 7.85 9.01
N THR A 50 0.03 8.20 10.10
CA THR A 50 -0.58 8.98 11.19
C THR A 50 -1.11 10.32 10.67
N HIS A 51 -0.35 11.02 9.82
CA HIS A 51 -0.81 12.28 9.21
C HIS A 51 -2.03 12.09 8.30
N VAL A 52 -2.05 11.04 7.47
CA VAL A 52 -3.21 10.69 6.62
C VAL A 52 -4.44 10.35 7.46
N PHE A 53 -4.29 9.60 8.54
CA PHE A 53 -5.40 9.28 9.43
C PHE A 53 -5.90 10.51 10.22
N ASP A 54 -4.99 11.39 10.62
CA ASP A 54 -5.33 12.67 11.27
C ASP A 54 -6.13 13.59 10.31
N MET A 55 -5.74 13.62 9.02
CA MET A 55 -6.54 14.26 7.97
C MET A 55 -7.93 13.65 7.80
N MET A 56 -8.05 12.32 7.88
CA MET A 56 -9.33 11.61 7.75
C MET A 56 -10.25 11.79 8.96
N ASP A 57 -9.67 11.92 10.15
CA ASP A 57 -10.42 12.14 11.39
C ASP A 57 -11.07 13.54 11.43
N GLY A 58 -10.62 14.46 10.54
CA GLY A 58 -11.26 15.76 10.35
C GLY A 58 -11.07 16.71 11.53
N THR A 59 -10.17 16.40 12.46
CA THR A 59 -9.90 17.21 13.67
C THR A 59 -8.97 18.40 13.37
N GLN A 60 -9.01 18.92 12.15
CA GLN A 60 -8.59 20.29 11.86
C GLN A 60 -9.72 21.24 12.23
N ASP A 61 -10.02 21.36 13.53
CA ASP A 61 -10.43 22.62 14.17
C ASP A 61 -10.43 22.50 15.71
N LYS A 62 -9.27 22.76 16.33
CA LYS A 62 -8.99 24.05 17.00
C LYS A 62 -7.53 24.44 16.88
#